data_AF-A0A936EMC1-F1
#
_entry.id   AF-A0A936EMC1-F1
#
_cell.length_a   1.000
_cell.length_b   1.000
_cell.length_c   1.000
_cell.angle_alpha   90.00
_cell.angle_beta   90.00
_cell.angle_gamma   90.00
#
_symmetry.space_group_name_H-M   'P 1'
#
loop_
_entity.id
_entity.type
_entity.pdbx_description
1 polymer ?
#
loop_
_entity_poly.entity_id
_entity_poly.type
_entity_poly.pdbx_seq_one_letter_code
_entity_poly.pdbx_strand_id
1 'polypeptide(L)'
;MNQLKLLLSFSILLCSKIAIAQKTDTLKTGIVTSLIVLGTIQDAGSPQVGCTKDCCKKIFLQPDKDRMVVSLGLIEAAKHKKYIFEATPGFTQQAKLLKRFSAFNTKETPDGIFLTHAHIGHYTGLMYLGKEAMNTDSIPVYAMPRMKNFLEQNGPWSQLVKNKHIVLQELNDQTEIRLTNKLKVIPFTVPHRDEFSETVGYTIIGPNKKALFIPDIDKWQKWNTNIIDAIANVDYAFIDGTFYDAAEINNRDISTIPHPFIIESMALFKDLSAVEKKKIYFIHFNHTNPVINKKSNQYRQVVQNGFNVAAVNMVFPL
;
A
#
# COMPACT_ATOMS: atom_id res chain seq x y z
N MET A 1 54.78 -51.99 20.55
CA MET A 1 53.50 -51.87 21.27
C MET A 1 53.31 -50.40 21.61
N ASN A 2 52.39 -49.72 20.91
CA ASN A 2 51.17 -49.16 21.52
C ASN A 2 51.49 -48.25 22.73
N GLN A 3 51.16 -46.96 22.78
CA GLN A 3 50.04 -46.28 22.15
C GLN A 3 50.15 -44.75 22.39
N LEU A 4 49.64 -43.98 21.43
CA LEU A 4 48.72 -42.83 21.63
C LEU A 4 49.23 -41.47 22.19
N LYS A 5 49.53 -40.58 21.24
CA LYS A 5 49.04 -39.18 21.05
C LYS A 5 48.55 -38.39 22.28
N LEU A 6 49.20 -37.24 22.53
CA LEU A 6 48.48 -36.00 22.87
C LEU A 6 49.13 -34.81 22.16
N LEU A 7 48.61 -34.49 20.98
CA LEU A 7 48.79 -33.22 20.29
C LEU A 7 47.74 -32.25 20.87
N LEU A 8 48.16 -31.22 21.62
CA LEU A 8 47.31 -30.06 21.86
C LEU A 8 47.57 -29.04 20.74
N SER A 9 46.78 -29.16 19.69
CA SER A 9 46.68 -28.20 18.60
C SER A 9 45.99 -26.92 19.09
N PHE A 10 46.67 -25.78 18.93
CA PHE A 10 46.11 -24.44 19.01
C PHE A 10 45.07 -24.28 17.88
N SER A 11 43.79 -24.51 18.18
CA SER A 11 42.71 -24.24 17.23
C SER A 11 42.38 -22.75 17.24
N ILE A 12 42.82 -22.10 16.16
CA ILE A 12 42.37 -20.81 15.67
C ILE A 12 40.83 -20.81 15.63
N LEU A 13 40.19 -20.09 16.55
CA LEU A 13 38.79 -19.69 16.44
C LEU A 13 38.69 -18.62 15.34
N LEU A 14 38.71 -19.07 14.09
CA LEU A 14 38.16 -18.31 12.97
C LEU A 14 36.64 -18.33 13.15
N CYS A 15 36.14 -17.44 14.00
CA CYS A 15 34.72 -17.15 14.08
C CYS A 15 34.34 -16.46 12.77
N SER A 16 33.89 -17.26 11.80
CA SER A 16 33.23 -16.83 10.58
C SER A 16 31.96 -16.07 10.96
N LYS A 17 32.14 -14.77 11.26
CA LYS A 17 31.11 -13.77 11.12
C LYS A 17 30.76 -13.72 9.64
N ILE A 18 29.87 -14.61 9.22
CA ILE A 18 29.00 -14.35 8.08
C ILE A 18 28.09 -13.22 8.56
N ALA A 19 28.63 -12.00 8.50
CA ALA A 19 27.85 -10.79 8.48
C ALA A 19 27.01 -10.92 7.21
N ILE A 20 25.73 -11.23 7.39
CA ILE A 20 24.70 -10.97 6.39
C ILE A 20 24.72 -9.44 6.27
N ALA A 21 25.58 -8.95 5.39
CA ALA A 21 25.53 -7.60 4.91
C ALA A 21 24.18 -7.46 4.20
N GLN A 22 23.21 -6.90 4.92
CA GLN A 22 22.02 -6.35 4.29
C GLN A 22 22.52 -5.41 3.22
N LYS A 23 22.20 -5.76 1.98
CA LYS A 23 22.50 -5.00 0.78
C LYS A 23 21.63 -3.73 0.80
N THR A 24 21.96 -2.78 1.66
CA THR A 24 21.69 -1.37 1.40
C THR A 24 22.75 -0.90 0.43
N ASP A 25 22.67 -1.41 -0.81
CA ASP A 25 23.39 -0.80 -1.91
C ASP A 25 22.74 0.57 -2.11
N THR A 26 23.49 1.58 -1.69
CA THR A 26 23.28 2.98 -1.98
C THR A 26 22.85 3.17 -3.44
N LEU A 27 21.65 3.71 -3.63
CA LEU A 27 21.17 4.28 -4.89
C LEU A 27 22.14 5.40 -5.34
N LYS A 28 23.19 5.01 -6.07
CA LYS A 28 24.00 5.89 -6.93
C LYS A 28 23.70 5.62 -8.40
N THR A 29 22.43 5.48 -8.70
CA THR A 29 21.86 5.52 -10.06
C THR A 29 20.75 6.57 -10.02
N GLY A 30 20.69 7.45 -11.02
CA GLY A 30 19.85 8.66 -11.02
C GLY A 30 18.42 8.42 -10.53
N ILE A 31 17.83 9.45 -9.91
CA ILE A 31 16.46 9.41 -9.38
C ILE A 31 15.52 8.90 -10.48
N VAL A 32 14.82 7.79 -10.25
CA VAL A 32 13.87 7.20 -11.21
C VAL A 32 12.45 7.42 -10.72
N THR A 33 11.53 7.72 -11.64
CA THR A 33 10.09 7.76 -11.34
C THR A 33 9.65 6.40 -10.81
N SER A 34 9.02 6.35 -9.64
CA SER A 34 8.77 5.09 -8.93
C SER A 34 7.60 5.16 -7.97
N LEU A 35 7.01 3.99 -7.68
CA LEU A 35 6.07 3.78 -6.57
C LEU A 35 6.79 3.25 -5.34
N ILE A 36 6.39 3.73 -4.18
CA ILE A 36 6.86 3.30 -2.86
C ILE A 36 5.67 2.78 -2.06
N VAL A 37 5.78 1.60 -1.47
CA VAL A 37 4.77 1.12 -0.52
C VAL A 37 4.99 1.85 0.82
N LEU A 38 4.06 2.72 1.19
CA LEU A 38 4.11 3.53 2.42
C LEU A 38 3.33 2.89 3.58
N GLY A 39 2.40 1.99 3.27
CA GLY A 39 1.62 1.25 4.25
C GLY A 39 0.91 0.08 3.59
N THR A 40 0.48 -0.90 4.38
CA THR A 40 -0.08 -2.16 3.86
C THR A 40 -1.27 -2.69 4.64
N ILE A 41 -1.63 -2.06 5.75
CA ILE A 41 -2.71 -2.53 6.64
C ILE A 41 -4.04 -1.92 6.19
N GLN A 42 -5.16 -2.61 6.44
CA GLN A 42 -6.48 -2.04 6.19
C GLN A 42 -6.75 -0.76 6.99
N ASP A 43 -7.88 -0.13 6.68
CA ASP A 43 -8.37 1.13 7.24
C ASP A 43 -8.37 1.25 8.77
N ALA A 44 -8.78 0.22 9.51
CA ALA A 44 -8.84 0.25 10.98
C ALA A 44 -7.49 0.08 11.69
N GLY A 45 -6.41 -0.19 10.94
CA GLY A 45 -5.04 -0.25 11.44
C GLY A 45 -4.66 -1.55 12.16
N SER A 46 -3.39 -1.65 12.54
CA SER A 46 -2.82 -2.79 13.27
C SER A 46 -1.73 -2.29 14.23
N PRO A 47 -1.98 -2.26 15.54
CA PRO A 47 -3.08 -2.93 16.23
C PRO A 47 -4.42 -2.21 16.03
N GLN A 48 -5.50 -2.98 15.88
CA GLN A 48 -6.84 -2.41 15.72
C GLN A 48 -7.42 -2.05 17.10
N VAL A 49 -8.09 -0.90 17.19
CA VAL A 49 -8.73 -0.43 18.43
C VAL A 49 -9.67 -1.49 19.01
N GLY A 50 -9.57 -1.75 20.31
CA GLY A 50 -10.37 -2.76 21.00
C GLY A 50 -9.96 -4.23 20.77
N CYS A 51 -8.92 -4.51 19.95
CA CYS A 51 -8.49 -5.89 19.72
C CYS A 51 -7.70 -6.47 20.91
N THR A 52 -8.17 -7.60 21.45
CA THR A 52 -7.52 -8.32 22.56
C THR A 52 -6.75 -9.58 22.11
N LYS A 53 -6.79 -9.92 20.81
CA LYS A 53 -6.12 -11.10 20.23
C LYS A 53 -4.60 -10.93 20.20
N ASP A 54 -3.87 -12.06 20.12
CA ASP A 54 -2.41 -12.08 20.06
C ASP A 54 -1.80 -11.28 18.91
N CYS A 55 -2.53 -11.14 17.80
CA CYS A 55 -2.11 -10.34 16.65
C CYS A 55 -2.00 -8.83 16.95
N CYS A 56 -2.59 -8.34 18.04
CA CYS A 56 -2.56 -6.92 18.44
C CYS A 56 -2.02 -6.70 19.86
N LYS A 57 -2.29 -7.62 20.81
CA LYS A 57 -1.95 -7.45 22.24
C LYS A 57 -0.49 -7.05 22.48
N LYS A 58 0.47 -7.72 21.81
CA LYS A 58 1.90 -7.42 21.93
C LYS A 58 2.27 -6.08 21.28
N ILE A 59 1.59 -5.71 20.21
CA ILE A 59 1.91 -4.53 19.39
C ILE A 59 1.40 -3.25 20.04
N PHE A 60 0.32 -3.33 20.83
CA PHE A 60 -0.06 -2.23 21.71
C PHE A 60 1.07 -1.83 22.67
N LEU A 61 1.84 -2.80 23.16
CA LEU A 61 2.97 -2.56 24.07
C LEU A 61 4.27 -2.22 23.32
N GLN A 62 4.47 -2.83 22.15
CA GLN A 62 5.64 -2.66 21.29
C GLN A 62 5.19 -2.40 19.86
N PRO A 63 4.87 -1.14 19.50
CA PRO A 63 4.37 -0.79 18.19
C PRO A 63 5.32 -1.20 17.07
N ASP A 64 4.76 -1.78 16.02
CA ASP A 64 5.47 -2.09 14.78
C ASP A 64 5.28 -0.95 13.80
N LYS A 65 6.37 -0.21 13.53
CA LYS A 65 6.36 0.97 12.66
C LYS A 65 6.00 0.67 11.20
N ASP A 66 6.11 -0.59 10.77
CA ASP A 66 5.80 -1.00 9.40
C ASP A 66 4.30 -1.37 9.24
N ARG A 67 3.51 -1.34 10.33
CA ARG A 67 2.06 -1.59 10.31
C ARG A 67 1.22 -0.32 10.08
N MET A 68 1.62 0.47 9.09
CA MET A 68 0.84 1.63 8.65
C MET A 68 -0.31 1.22 7.72
N VAL A 69 -1.42 1.97 7.80
CA VAL A 69 -2.58 1.83 6.91
C VAL A 69 -2.15 2.01 5.45
N VAL A 70 -2.81 1.30 4.53
CA VAL A 70 -2.45 1.19 3.12
C VAL A 70 -2.19 2.55 2.46
N SER A 71 -1.06 2.67 1.77
CA SER A 71 -0.76 3.88 1.00
C SER A 71 0.37 3.60 0.02
N LEU A 72 0.29 4.20 -1.16
CA LEU A 72 1.39 4.26 -2.11
C LEU A 72 1.90 5.69 -2.22
N GLY A 73 3.21 5.85 -2.26
CA GLY A 73 3.88 7.09 -2.65
C GLY A 73 4.30 7.01 -4.10
N LEU A 74 4.18 8.09 -4.85
CA LEU A 74 4.65 8.20 -6.24
C LEU A 74 5.69 9.31 -6.31
N ILE A 75 6.90 8.97 -6.71
CA ILE A 75 7.98 9.93 -6.96
C ILE A 75 8.05 10.18 -8.46
N GLU A 76 7.94 11.44 -8.86
CA GLU A 76 8.22 11.88 -10.21
C GLU A 76 9.59 12.56 -10.26
N ALA A 77 10.60 11.78 -10.66
CA ALA A 77 11.98 12.22 -10.61
C ALA A 77 12.25 13.42 -11.53
N ALA A 78 11.73 13.40 -12.76
CA ALA A 78 12.02 14.41 -13.78
C ALA A 78 11.48 15.81 -13.45
N LYS A 79 10.48 15.92 -12.56
CA LYS A 79 9.88 17.19 -12.13
C LYS A 79 10.08 17.48 -10.65
N HIS A 80 10.79 16.63 -9.93
CA HIS A 80 10.97 16.73 -8.48
C HIS A 80 9.62 16.85 -7.73
N LYS A 81 8.62 16.10 -8.19
CA LYS A 81 7.29 16.05 -7.57
C LYS A 81 7.07 14.72 -6.87
N LYS A 82 6.19 14.71 -5.88
CA LYS A 82 5.78 13.51 -5.17
C LYS A 82 4.28 13.54 -4.86
N TYR A 83 3.62 12.39 -4.98
CA TYR A 83 2.19 12.24 -4.75
C TYR A 83 1.95 11.11 -3.76
N ILE A 84 0.82 11.15 -3.06
CA ILE A 84 0.37 10.08 -2.17
C ILE A 84 -0.98 9.55 -2.65
N PHE A 85 -1.12 8.24 -2.68
CA PHE A 85 -2.39 7.54 -2.78
C PHE A 85 -2.80 7.13 -1.37
N GLU A 86 -4.01 7.52 -0.99
CA GLU A 86 -4.58 7.45 0.36
C GLU A 86 -3.92 8.39 1.36
N ALA A 87 -4.67 9.39 1.85
CA ALA A 87 -4.28 10.20 2.99
C ALA A 87 -4.73 9.51 4.28
N THR A 88 -3.95 8.54 4.75
CA THR A 88 -4.35 7.69 5.88
C THR A 88 -4.23 8.37 7.26
N PRO A 89 -4.77 7.80 8.35
CA PRO A 89 -4.47 8.27 9.71
C PRO A 89 -2.96 8.35 10.03
N GLY A 90 -2.15 7.53 9.35
CA GLY A 90 -0.68 7.49 9.46
C GLY A 90 0.06 8.52 8.58
N PHE A 91 -0.65 9.48 7.97
CA PHE A 91 -0.11 10.42 6.98
C PHE A 91 1.20 11.09 7.41
N THR A 92 1.36 11.46 8.68
CA THR A 92 2.60 12.09 9.19
C THR A 92 3.84 11.23 8.93
N GLN A 93 3.78 9.93 9.23
CA GLN A 93 4.91 9.02 9.04
C GLN A 93 5.10 8.68 7.55
N GLN A 94 4.00 8.55 6.81
CA GLN A 94 4.01 8.21 5.39
C GLN A 94 4.57 9.35 4.53
N ALA A 95 4.19 10.60 4.79
CA ALA A 95 4.74 11.78 4.13
C ALA A 95 6.24 11.93 4.43
N LYS A 96 6.65 11.68 5.69
CA LYS A 96 8.07 11.65 6.06
C LYS A 96 8.83 10.58 5.30
N LEU A 97 8.25 9.39 5.17
CA LEU A 97 8.85 8.27 4.46
C LEU A 97 9.00 8.58 2.97
N LEU A 98 7.95 9.10 2.33
CA LEU A 98 7.99 9.50 0.93
C LEU A 98 9.06 10.58 0.67
N LYS A 99 9.19 11.56 1.57
CA LYS A 99 10.27 12.55 1.51
C LYS A 99 11.66 11.91 1.58
N ARG A 100 11.87 10.86 2.40
CA ARG A 100 13.17 10.17 2.48
C ARG A 100 13.55 9.47 1.17
N PHE A 101 12.57 8.93 0.45
CA PHE A 101 12.80 8.35 -0.87
C PHE A 101 12.96 9.40 -1.97
N SER A 102 12.48 10.64 -1.73
CA SER A 102 12.67 11.76 -2.65
C SER A 102 14.13 12.22 -2.58
N ALA A 103 14.96 11.75 -3.51
CA ALA A 103 16.39 12.10 -3.58
C ALA A 103 16.67 13.54 -4.09
N PHE A 104 15.69 14.43 -3.98
CA PHE A 104 15.77 15.85 -4.34
C PHE A 104 15.29 16.71 -3.16
N ASN A 105 15.82 17.93 -3.06
CA ASN A 105 15.42 18.84 -1.98
C ASN A 105 13.95 19.25 -2.13
N THR A 106 13.09 18.80 -1.22
CA THR A 106 11.66 19.07 -1.27
C THR A 106 11.05 19.24 0.12
N LYS A 107 9.94 19.97 0.19
CA LYS A 107 9.09 20.05 1.39
C LYS A 107 8.52 18.66 1.70
N GLU A 108 8.07 18.44 2.93
CA GLU A 108 7.46 17.16 3.31
C GLU A 108 6.08 16.97 2.70
N THR A 109 5.37 18.07 2.48
CA THR A 109 4.05 18.10 1.81
C THR A 109 4.11 17.44 0.44
N PRO A 110 3.17 16.53 0.11
CA PRO A 110 3.03 16.02 -1.24
C PRO A 110 2.55 17.11 -2.19
N ASP A 111 2.88 16.98 -3.48
CA ASP A 111 2.45 17.86 -4.56
C ASP A 111 1.03 17.52 -5.07
N GLY A 112 0.47 16.40 -4.62
CA GLY A 112 -0.92 16.03 -4.81
C GLY A 112 -1.29 14.72 -4.09
N ILE A 113 -2.57 14.53 -3.83
CA ILE A 113 -3.11 13.37 -3.10
C ILE A 113 -4.24 12.76 -3.91
N PHE A 114 -4.21 11.45 -4.12
CA PHE A 114 -5.29 10.68 -4.75
C PHE A 114 -6.02 9.86 -3.69
N LEU A 115 -7.35 9.87 -3.70
CA LEU A 115 -8.19 9.16 -2.73
C LEU A 115 -9.06 8.12 -3.42
N THR A 116 -9.03 6.89 -2.92
CA THR A 116 -9.89 5.82 -3.46
C THR A 116 -11.35 5.96 -3.02
N HIS A 117 -11.62 6.20 -1.74
CA HIS A 117 -12.99 6.24 -1.19
C HIS A 117 -13.06 6.84 0.24
N ALA A 118 -14.28 6.90 0.79
CA ALA A 118 -14.63 7.56 2.04
C ALA A 118 -14.58 6.67 3.30
N HIS A 119 -13.78 5.60 3.32
CA HIS A 119 -13.50 4.89 4.58
C HIS A 119 -12.36 5.55 5.34
N ILE A 120 -12.41 5.48 6.68
CA ILE A 120 -11.57 6.31 7.56
C ILE A 120 -10.06 6.12 7.33
N GLY A 121 -9.65 4.96 6.84
CA GLY A 121 -8.26 4.63 6.53
C GLY A 121 -7.67 5.39 5.36
N HIS A 122 -8.49 6.01 4.53
CA HIS A 122 -8.12 6.40 3.16
C HIS A 122 -8.04 7.91 2.96
N TYR A 123 -8.71 8.71 3.80
CA TYR A 123 -8.75 10.17 3.64
C TYR A 123 -8.59 10.99 4.92
N THR A 124 -8.69 10.39 6.11
CA THR A 124 -8.70 11.15 7.37
C THR A 124 -7.39 11.89 7.64
N GLY A 125 -6.27 11.44 7.06
CA GLY A 125 -4.97 12.12 7.10
C GLY A 125 -4.98 13.52 6.49
N LEU A 126 -5.98 13.86 5.67
CA LEU A 126 -6.18 15.24 5.18
C LEU A 126 -6.30 16.25 6.33
N MET A 127 -6.74 15.83 7.53
CA MET A 127 -6.85 16.72 8.70
C MET A 127 -5.52 17.41 9.05
N TYR A 128 -4.37 16.80 8.73
CA TYR A 128 -3.05 17.38 8.99
C TYR A 128 -2.66 18.50 8.01
N LEU A 129 -3.44 18.74 6.96
CA LEU A 129 -3.18 19.81 6.00
C LEU A 129 -3.69 21.18 6.49
N GLY A 130 -4.51 21.19 7.55
CA GLY A 130 -5.10 22.38 8.16
C GLY A 130 -4.14 23.24 8.98
N LYS A 131 -4.67 24.34 9.55
CA LYS A 131 -3.92 25.34 10.32
C LYS A 131 -3.25 24.75 11.56
N GLU A 132 -3.84 23.73 12.16
CA GLU A 132 -3.35 23.08 13.37
C GLU A 132 -2.05 22.30 13.14
N ALA A 133 -1.70 22.01 11.87
CA ALA A 133 -0.52 21.24 11.53
C ALA A 133 0.25 21.91 10.39
N MET A 134 0.03 21.49 9.14
CA MET A 134 0.91 21.91 8.03
C MET A 134 0.56 23.29 7.45
N ASN A 135 -0.67 23.78 7.70
CA ASN A 135 -1.21 25.02 7.14
C ASN A 135 -0.87 25.15 5.65
N THR A 136 -1.25 24.14 4.87
CA THR A 136 -0.82 24.03 3.48
C THR A 136 -1.46 25.11 2.62
N ASP A 137 -0.88 25.34 1.45
CA ASP A 137 -1.45 26.23 0.45
C ASP A 137 -1.82 25.42 -0.78
N SER A 138 -3.12 25.26 -0.99
CA SER A 138 -3.72 24.79 -2.23
C SER A 138 -3.26 23.41 -2.72
N ILE A 139 -3.09 22.42 -1.83
CA ILE A 139 -2.69 21.07 -2.22
C ILE A 139 -3.78 20.40 -3.08
N PRO A 140 -3.47 19.94 -4.30
CA PRO A 140 -4.44 19.21 -5.12
C PRO A 140 -4.84 17.89 -4.47
N VAL A 141 -6.14 17.67 -4.30
CA VAL A 141 -6.71 16.41 -3.80
C VAL A 141 -7.67 15.88 -4.85
N TYR A 142 -7.33 14.75 -5.45
CA TYR A 142 -8.06 14.10 -6.51
C TYR A 142 -9.08 13.12 -5.93
N ALA A 143 -10.36 13.35 -6.19
CA ALA A 143 -11.46 12.56 -5.64
C ALA A 143 -12.62 12.46 -6.64
N MET A 144 -13.34 11.34 -6.61
CA MET A 144 -14.57 11.16 -7.38
C MET A 144 -15.68 12.12 -6.92
N PRO A 145 -16.73 12.38 -7.73
CA PRO A 145 -17.71 13.43 -7.46
C PRO A 145 -18.41 13.32 -6.10
N ARG A 146 -18.84 12.12 -5.66
CA ARG A 146 -19.46 11.97 -4.34
C ARG A 146 -18.46 12.18 -3.21
N MET A 147 -17.23 11.68 -3.35
CA MET A 147 -16.17 11.93 -2.35
C MET A 147 -15.82 13.42 -2.26
N LYS A 148 -15.70 14.10 -3.39
CA LYS A 148 -15.50 15.56 -3.44
C LYS A 148 -16.62 16.28 -2.69
N ASN A 149 -17.87 15.97 -3.02
CA ASN A 149 -19.03 16.57 -2.35
C ASN A 149 -19.03 16.27 -0.84
N PHE A 150 -18.66 15.05 -0.43
CA PHE A 150 -18.52 14.68 0.97
C PHE A 150 -17.52 15.58 1.69
N LEU A 151 -16.33 15.81 1.11
CA LEU A 151 -15.30 16.69 1.69
C LEU A 151 -15.71 18.17 1.71
N GLU A 152 -16.48 18.64 0.73
CA GLU A 152 -16.98 20.03 0.67
C GLU A 152 -18.05 20.31 1.73
N GLN A 153 -18.88 19.32 2.05
CA GLN A 153 -20.05 19.50 2.92
C GLN A 153 -19.79 19.11 4.38
N ASN A 154 -18.82 18.23 4.66
CA ASN A 154 -18.62 17.69 6.00
C ASN A 154 -17.37 18.25 6.69
N GLY A 155 -17.56 18.70 7.93
CA GLY A 155 -16.46 19.08 8.80
C GLY A 155 -15.68 17.85 9.30
N PRO A 156 -14.36 17.97 9.58
CA PRO A 156 -13.58 19.20 9.49
C PRO A 156 -13.06 19.53 8.08
N TRP A 157 -13.18 18.61 7.11
CA TRP A 157 -12.56 18.76 5.78
C TRP A 157 -13.09 19.93 4.96
N SER A 158 -14.36 20.29 5.12
CA SER A 158 -14.94 21.46 4.46
C SER A 158 -14.20 22.76 4.80
N GLN A 159 -13.58 22.84 5.98
CA GLN A 159 -12.73 23.98 6.35
C GLN A 159 -11.40 24.00 5.57
N LEU A 160 -10.84 22.83 5.24
CA LEU A 160 -9.63 22.73 4.42
C LEU A 160 -9.89 23.27 3.01
N VAL A 161 -11.06 22.97 2.46
CA VAL A 161 -11.51 23.48 1.15
C VAL A 161 -11.76 24.99 1.24
N LYS A 162 -12.59 25.43 2.20
CA LYS A 162 -12.95 26.85 2.38
C LYS A 162 -11.72 27.75 2.58
N ASN A 163 -10.76 27.28 3.38
CA ASN A 163 -9.53 28.02 3.68
C ASN A 163 -8.43 27.80 2.62
N LYS A 164 -8.71 27.06 1.54
CA LYS A 164 -7.77 26.74 0.45
C LYS A 164 -6.49 26.04 0.92
N HIS A 165 -6.55 25.26 2.00
CA HIS A 165 -5.45 24.36 2.34
C HIS A 165 -5.33 23.25 1.31
N ILE A 166 -6.48 22.80 0.79
CA ILE A 166 -6.59 21.84 -0.32
C ILE A 166 -7.45 22.43 -1.44
N VAL A 167 -7.22 21.95 -2.67
CA VAL A 167 -8.08 22.21 -3.83
C VAL A 167 -8.53 20.87 -4.38
N LEU A 168 -9.84 20.62 -4.35
CA LEU A 168 -10.41 19.37 -4.85
C LEU A 168 -10.38 19.36 -6.38
N GLN A 169 -9.80 18.30 -6.93
CA GLN A 169 -9.76 18.00 -8.36
C GLN A 169 -10.70 16.84 -8.61
N GLU A 170 -11.77 17.09 -9.36
CA GLU A 170 -12.77 16.07 -9.63
C GLU A 170 -12.22 15.01 -10.60
N LEU A 171 -12.39 13.74 -10.22
CA LEU A 171 -12.10 12.59 -11.04
C LEU A 171 -13.35 12.14 -11.80
N ASN A 172 -13.15 11.48 -12.93
CA ASN A 172 -14.21 10.82 -13.69
C ASN A 172 -13.77 9.40 -14.02
N ASP A 173 -14.71 8.45 -13.99
CA ASP A 173 -14.44 7.05 -14.30
C ASP A 173 -13.72 6.93 -15.66
N GLN A 174 -12.63 6.15 -15.68
CA GLN A 174 -11.81 5.86 -16.86
C GLN A 174 -11.23 7.10 -17.56
N THR A 175 -11.24 8.27 -16.92
CA THR A 175 -10.73 9.51 -17.52
C THR A 175 -9.29 9.79 -17.08
N GLU A 176 -8.40 9.93 -18.06
CA GLU A 176 -6.97 10.18 -17.81
C GLU A 176 -6.71 11.51 -17.10
N ILE A 177 -6.04 11.44 -15.94
CA ILE A 177 -5.40 12.57 -15.29
C ILE A 177 -3.92 12.59 -15.67
N ARG A 178 -3.53 13.57 -16.47
CA ARG A 178 -2.15 13.74 -16.91
C ARG A 178 -1.39 14.61 -15.90
N LEU A 179 -0.51 13.99 -15.12
CA LEU A 179 0.40 14.71 -14.21
C LEU A 179 1.55 15.35 -14.98
N THR A 180 2.12 14.62 -15.95
CA THR A 180 3.04 15.12 -16.98
C THR A 180 2.94 14.31 -18.27
N ASN A 181 3.74 14.66 -19.28
CA ASN A 181 3.76 13.95 -20.58
C ASN A 181 4.06 12.45 -20.46
N LYS A 182 4.74 12.01 -19.38
CA LYS A 182 5.15 10.61 -19.17
C LYS A 182 4.57 10.00 -17.89
N LEU A 183 3.68 10.71 -17.19
CA LEU A 183 3.08 10.25 -15.94
C LEU A 183 1.60 10.56 -15.93
N LYS A 184 0.78 9.52 -15.84
CA LYS A 184 -0.68 9.58 -15.91
C LYS A 184 -1.30 8.68 -14.85
N VAL A 185 -2.49 9.05 -14.40
CA VAL A 185 -3.32 8.27 -13.48
C VAL A 185 -4.71 8.15 -14.08
N ILE A 186 -5.23 6.93 -14.17
CA ILE A 186 -6.58 6.66 -14.66
C ILE A 186 -7.37 6.01 -13.51
N PRO A 187 -8.35 6.71 -12.90
CA PRO A 187 -9.26 6.10 -11.95
C PRO A 187 -10.24 5.17 -12.69
N PHE A 188 -10.69 4.13 -12.01
CA PHE A 188 -11.81 3.31 -12.46
C PHE A 188 -12.59 2.81 -11.25
N THR A 189 -13.90 2.74 -11.37
CA THR A 189 -14.80 2.27 -10.32
C THR A 189 -14.64 0.77 -10.08
N VAL A 190 -14.69 0.38 -8.81
CA VAL A 190 -14.69 -1.02 -8.36
C VAL A 190 -15.90 -1.25 -7.46
N PRO A 191 -16.51 -2.44 -7.44
CA PRO A 191 -17.61 -2.73 -6.55
C PRO A 191 -17.11 -2.68 -5.12
N HIS A 192 -17.70 -1.82 -4.30
CA HIS A 192 -17.46 -1.81 -2.87
C HIS A 192 -18.67 -1.22 -2.13
N ARG A 193 -18.56 -1.11 -0.81
CA ARG A 193 -19.55 -0.41 0.02
C ARG A 193 -19.44 1.09 -0.19
N ASP A 194 -20.28 1.59 -1.07
CA ASP A 194 -20.29 2.99 -1.48
C ASP A 194 -21.23 3.84 -0.61
N GLU A 195 -21.04 3.86 0.72
CA GLU A 195 -21.96 4.58 1.63
C GLU A 195 -21.91 6.11 1.40
N PHE A 196 -20.69 6.67 1.40
CA PHE A 196 -20.48 8.12 1.32
C PHE A 196 -19.79 8.58 0.02
N SER A 197 -19.11 7.66 -0.68
CA SER A 197 -18.47 7.94 -1.96
C SER A 197 -18.55 6.75 -2.90
N GLU A 198 -18.15 6.96 -4.15
CA GLU A 198 -17.68 5.87 -5.01
C GLU A 198 -16.42 5.23 -4.41
N THR A 199 -16.15 4.00 -4.81
CA THR A 199 -14.86 3.34 -4.60
C THR A 199 -14.15 3.13 -5.93
N VAL A 200 -12.89 3.55 -5.99
CA VAL A 200 -12.08 3.44 -7.20
C VAL A 200 -10.78 2.70 -6.96
N GLY A 201 -10.29 2.04 -8.01
CA GLY A 201 -8.89 1.71 -8.19
C GLY A 201 -8.21 2.69 -9.14
N TYR A 202 -6.90 2.56 -9.28
CA TYR A 202 -6.09 3.39 -10.17
C TYR A 202 -5.19 2.55 -11.07
N THR A 203 -5.12 2.93 -12.35
CA THR A 203 -3.99 2.56 -13.22
C THR A 203 -3.01 3.73 -13.23
N ILE A 204 -1.80 3.50 -12.73
CA ILE A 204 -0.72 4.49 -12.64
C ILE A 204 0.28 4.18 -13.75
N ILE A 205 0.39 5.07 -14.72
CA ILE A 205 1.20 4.87 -15.93
C ILE A 205 2.40 5.80 -15.85
N GLY A 206 3.60 5.23 -15.69
CA GLY A 206 4.83 6.00 -15.76
C GLY A 206 5.55 5.87 -17.10
N PRO A 207 6.83 6.32 -17.14
CA PRO A 207 7.59 6.40 -18.39
C PRO A 207 7.82 5.06 -19.09
N ASN A 208 7.90 3.95 -18.36
CA ASN A 208 8.28 2.63 -18.87
C ASN A 208 7.33 1.51 -18.44
N LYS A 209 6.63 1.67 -17.32
CA LYS A 209 5.81 0.64 -16.67
C LYS A 209 4.51 1.20 -16.11
N LYS A 210 3.57 0.29 -15.88
CA LYS A 210 2.25 0.57 -15.34
C LYS A 210 2.00 -0.22 -14.06
N ALA A 211 1.26 0.39 -13.14
CA ALA A 211 0.78 -0.28 -11.94
C ALA A 211 -0.74 -0.23 -11.87
N LEU A 212 -1.35 -1.33 -11.43
CA LEU A 212 -2.73 -1.39 -10.98
C LEU A 212 -2.73 -1.27 -9.45
N PHE A 213 -3.59 -0.43 -8.90
CA PHE A 213 -3.78 -0.26 -7.46
C PHE A 213 -5.27 -0.35 -7.13
N ILE A 214 -5.67 -1.45 -6.51
CA ILE A 214 -7.03 -1.74 -6.04
C ILE A 214 -6.90 -2.20 -4.58
N PRO A 215 -6.69 -1.29 -3.63
CA PRO A 215 -6.45 -1.69 -2.24
C PRO A 215 -7.70 -2.31 -1.59
N ASP A 216 -8.89 -1.90 -2.02
CA ASP A 216 -10.16 -2.31 -1.44
C ASP A 216 -11.18 -2.59 -2.54
N ILE A 217 -11.82 -3.77 -2.48
CA ILE A 217 -12.88 -4.20 -3.39
C ILE A 217 -13.74 -5.26 -2.70
N ASP A 218 -15.00 -5.38 -3.11
CA ASP A 218 -15.87 -6.51 -2.78
C ASP A 218 -15.34 -7.83 -3.41
N LYS A 219 -16.02 -8.39 -4.41
CA LYS A 219 -15.64 -9.66 -5.05
C LYS A 219 -15.27 -9.40 -6.49
N TRP A 220 -14.25 -10.10 -6.99
CA TRP A 220 -13.82 -10.00 -8.40
C TRP A 220 -14.97 -10.24 -9.38
N GLN A 221 -15.89 -11.16 -9.06
CA GLN A 221 -17.04 -11.50 -9.91
C GLN A 221 -18.12 -10.40 -9.95
N LYS A 222 -18.12 -9.46 -9.00
CA LYS A 222 -19.02 -8.30 -9.02
C LYS A 222 -18.45 -7.16 -9.87
N TRP A 223 -17.16 -7.21 -10.22
CA TRP A 223 -16.53 -6.14 -10.98
C TRP A 223 -16.80 -6.36 -12.46
N ASN A 224 -17.26 -5.31 -13.15
CA ASN A 224 -17.56 -5.37 -14.58
C ASN A 224 -16.31 -5.57 -15.45
N THR A 225 -15.11 -5.41 -14.88
CA THR A 225 -13.84 -5.68 -15.53
C THR A 225 -13.27 -7.00 -15.04
N ASN A 226 -12.81 -7.83 -15.97
CA ASN A 226 -12.08 -9.04 -15.62
C ASN A 226 -10.71 -8.69 -15.04
N ILE A 227 -10.48 -9.07 -13.78
CA ILE A 227 -9.22 -8.83 -13.08
C ILE A 227 -8.01 -9.48 -13.77
N ILE A 228 -8.17 -10.62 -14.44
CA ILE A 228 -7.08 -11.27 -15.19
C ILE A 228 -6.63 -10.37 -16.36
N ASP A 229 -7.59 -9.79 -17.09
CA ASP A 229 -7.30 -8.88 -18.19
C ASP A 229 -6.67 -7.58 -17.67
N ALA A 230 -7.13 -7.07 -16.52
CA ALA A 230 -6.53 -5.90 -15.88
C ALA A 230 -5.06 -6.15 -15.48
N ILE A 231 -4.75 -7.32 -14.89
CA ILE A 231 -3.37 -7.71 -14.52
C ILE A 231 -2.47 -7.85 -15.76
N ALA A 232 -2.99 -8.44 -16.84
CA ALA A 232 -2.23 -8.62 -18.08
C ALA A 232 -1.75 -7.28 -18.69
N ASN A 233 -2.48 -6.20 -18.45
CA ASN A 233 -2.21 -4.87 -18.99
C ASN A 233 -1.24 -4.01 -18.15
N VAL A 234 -0.73 -4.54 -17.04
CA VAL A 234 0.19 -3.82 -16.13
C VAL A 234 1.46 -4.62 -15.85
N ASP A 235 2.44 -3.94 -15.24
CA ASP A 235 3.71 -4.53 -14.80
C ASP A 235 3.70 -4.87 -13.31
N TYR A 236 2.89 -4.16 -12.53
CA TYR A 236 2.68 -4.38 -11.10
C TYR A 236 1.18 -4.32 -10.79
N ALA A 237 0.68 -5.21 -9.95
CA ALA A 237 -0.70 -5.19 -9.50
C ALA A 237 -0.75 -5.28 -7.97
N PHE A 238 -1.11 -4.18 -7.33
CA PHE A 238 -1.38 -4.09 -5.90
C PHE A 238 -2.87 -4.29 -5.69
N ILE A 239 -3.27 -5.45 -5.16
CA ILE A 239 -4.68 -5.84 -5.06
C ILE A 239 -5.07 -6.18 -3.63
N ASP A 240 -6.36 -6.01 -3.33
CA ASP A 240 -6.96 -6.34 -2.03
C ASP A 240 -6.56 -7.75 -1.58
N GLY A 241 -6.02 -7.79 -0.37
CA GLY A 241 -5.71 -9.00 0.38
C GLY A 241 -6.15 -8.88 1.83
N THR A 242 -7.25 -8.17 2.10
CA THR A 242 -7.76 -7.86 3.44
C THR A 242 -7.81 -9.10 4.31
N PHE A 243 -8.40 -10.17 3.80
CA PHE A 243 -8.46 -11.45 4.49
C PHE A 243 -7.81 -12.56 3.66
N TYR A 244 -6.99 -13.38 4.31
CA TYR A 244 -6.41 -14.58 3.76
C TYR A 244 -7.47 -15.63 3.44
N ASP A 245 -8.33 -15.93 4.42
CA ASP A 245 -9.44 -16.89 4.33
C ASP A 245 -10.54 -16.58 5.36
N ALA A 246 -11.59 -17.40 5.36
CA ALA A 246 -12.72 -17.29 6.26
C ALA A 246 -12.37 -17.54 7.75
N ALA A 247 -11.30 -18.27 8.07
CA ALA A 247 -10.92 -18.58 9.45
C ALA A 247 -10.36 -17.35 10.21
N GLU A 248 -10.16 -16.24 9.51
CA GLU A 248 -9.87 -14.96 10.15
C GLU A 248 -11.08 -14.34 10.84
N ILE A 249 -12.27 -14.59 10.28
CA ILE A 249 -13.50 -13.92 10.70
C ILE A 249 -14.36 -14.86 11.54
N ASN A 250 -13.85 -15.24 12.70
CA ASN A 250 -14.49 -16.20 13.61
C ASN A 250 -15.81 -15.72 14.26
N ASN A 251 -16.19 -14.45 14.08
CA ASN A 251 -17.29 -13.82 14.84
C ASN A 251 -18.33 -13.11 13.95
N ARG A 252 -18.26 -13.22 12.62
CA ARG A 252 -19.24 -12.61 11.71
C ARG A 252 -19.67 -13.60 10.64
N ASP A 253 -20.86 -13.39 10.11
CA ASP A 253 -21.33 -14.12 8.94
C ASP A 253 -20.42 -13.80 7.74
N ILE A 254 -19.75 -14.82 7.22
CA ILE A 254 -18.79 -14.72 6.11
C ILE A 254 -19.47 -14.16 4.85
N SER A 255 -20.76 -14.43 4.65
CA SER A 255 -21.52 -13.94 3.49
C SER A 255 -21.65 -12.41 3.46
N THR A 256 -21.46 -11.76 4.62
CA THR A 256 -21.55 -10.30 4.77
C THR A 256 -20.21 -9.58 4.56
N ILE A 257 -19.12 -10.34 4.37
CA ILE A 257 -17.76 -9.81 4.26
C ILE A 257 -17.42 -9.75 2.78
N PRO A 258 -17.40 -8.55 2.20
CA PRO A 258 -17.51 -8.50 0.78
C PRO A 258 -16.18 -8.73 0.07
N HIS A 259 -15.02 -8.67 0.74
CA HIS A 259 -13.68 -8.74 0.13
C HIS A 259 -13.33 -10.11 -0.47
N PRO A 260 -12.45 -10.18 -1.49
CA PRO A 260 -11.99 -11.44 -2.04
C PRO A 260 -10.93 -12.02 -1.09
N PHE A 261 -11.04 -13.31 -0.76
CA PHE A 261 -9.98 -13.93 0.03
C PHE A 261 -8.70 -14.08 -0.79
N ILE A 262 -7.53 -14.02 -0.15
CA ILE A 262 -6.26 -14.31 -0.82
C ILE A 262 -6.30 -15.73 -1.42
N ILE A 263 -6.85 -16.71 -0.69
CA ILE A 263 -6.98 -18.09 -1.21
C ILE A 263 -7.87 -18.18 -2.45
N GLU A 264 -8.97 -17.41 -2.49
CA GLU A 264 -9.88 -17.36 -3.64
C GLU A 264 -9.19 -16.72 -4.84
N SER A 265 -8.45 -15.64 -4.60
CA SER A 265 -7.68 -14.93 -5.61
C SER A 265 -6.56 -15.80 -6.19
N MET A 266 -5.80 -16.51 -5.36
CA MET A 266 -4.78 -17.46 -5.83
C MET A 266 -5.38 -18.59 -6.66
N ALA A 267 -6.57 -19.08 -6.31
CA ALA A 267 -7.28 -20.09 -7.09
C ALA A 267 -7.74 -19.55 -8.45
N LEU A 268 -8.25 -18.31 -8.49
CA LEU A 268 -8.64 -17.62 -9.73
C LEU A 268 -7.43 -17.42 -10.66
N PHE A 269 -6.26 -17.14 -10.10
CA PHE A 269 -5.04 -16.84 -10.85
C PHE A 269 -4.15 -18.08 -11.09
N LYS A 270 -4.62 -19.29 -10.78
CA LYS A 270 -3.80 -20.50 -10.80
C LYS A 270 -3.18 -20.81 -12.17
N ASP A 271 -3.88 -20.46 -13.25
CA ASP A 271 -3.48 -20.75 -14.64
C ASP A 271 -2.65 -19.61 -15.27
N LEU A 272 -2.43 -18.52 -14.54
CA LEU A 272 -1.52 -17.46 -14.99
C LEU A 272 -0.08 -17.97 -15.07
N SER A 273 0.68 -17.44 -16.04
CA SER A 273 2.11 -17.73 -16.15
C SER A 273 2.87 -17.28 -14.89
N ALA A 274 4.05 -17.86 -14.65
CA ALA A 274 4.90 -17.45 -13.53
C ALA A 274 5.28 -15.95 -13.61
N VAL A 275 5.38 -15.39 -14.82
CA VAL A 275 5.66 -13.96 -15.03
C VAL A 275 4.48 -13.10 -14.59
N GLU A 276 3.26 -13.47 -14.98
CA GLU A 276 2.04 -12.73 -14.59
C GLU A 276 1.80 -12.80 -13.08
N LYS A 277 1.93 -13.99 -12.46
CA LYS A 277 1.77 -14.15 -11.00
C LYS A 277 2.74 -13.28 -10.21
N LYS A 278 3.98 -13.15 -10.69
CA LYS A 278 5.02 -12.35 -10.05
C LYS A 278 4.74 -10.84 -10.07
N LYS A 279 3.82 -10.37 -10.91
CA LYS A 279 3.37 -8.96 -10.92
C LYS A 279 2.43 -8.64 -9.75
N ILE A 280 1.82 -9.66 -9.14
CA ILE A 280 0.73 -9.49 -8.16
C ILE A 280 1.31 -9.36 -6.76
N TYR A 281 0.89 -8.31 -6.06
CA TYR A 281 1.22 -7.97 -4.69
C TYR A 281 -0.09 -7.79 -3.92
N PHE A 282 -0.40 -8.70 -3.00
CA PHE A 282 -1.50 -8.47 -2.07
C PHE A 282 -1.15 -7.30 -1.13
N ILE A 283 -2.14 -6.47 -0.79
CA ILE A 283 -2.02 -5.31 0.11
C ILE A 283 -3.33 -5.13 0.90
N HIS A 284 -3.44 -4.11 1.75
CA HIS A 284 -4.64 -3.80 2.55
C HIS A 284 -5.00 -4.85 3.61
N PHE A 285 -4.00 -5.44 4.27
CA PHE A 285 -4.20 -6.57 5.18
C PHE A 285 -4.98 -6.18 6.44
N ASN A 286 -6.03 -6.95 6.77
CA ASN A 286 -6.65 -6.86 8.08
C ASN A 286 -5.62 -7.20 9.18
N HIS A 287 -5.78 -6.63 10.37
CA HIS A 287 -4.85 -6.85 11.47
C HIS A 287 -4.73 -8.32 11.92
N THR A 288 -5.69 -9.19 11.57
CA THR A 288 -5.66 -10.64 11.81
C THR A 288 -4.92 -11.42 10.75
N ASN A 289 -4.61 -10.81 9.61
CA ASN A 289 -4.18 -11.55 8.44
C ASN A 289 -2.82 -12.22 8.67
N PRO A 290 -2.75 -13.56 8.61
CA PRO A 290 -1.53 -14.29 8.93
C PRO A 290 -0.40 -13.99 7.96
N VAL A 291 -0.67 -13.46 6.76
CA VAL A 291 0.38 -13.10 5.79
C VAL A 291 1.22 -11.90 6.26
N ILE A 292 0.73 -11.11 7.22
CA ILE A 292 1.55 -10.03 7.83
C ILE A 292 2.79 -10.63 8.52
N ASN A 293 2.67 -11.84 9.07
CA ASN A 293 3.81 -12.55 9.65
C ASN A 293 4.52 -13.39 8.60
N LYS A 294 5.71 -12.94 8.15
CA LYS A 294 6.55 -13.67 7.17
C LYS A 294 6.93 -15.11 7.58
N LYS A 295 6.79 -15.46 8.86
CA LYS A 295 7.05 -16.82 9.37
C LYS A 295 5.81 -17.72 9.34
N SER A 296 4.62 -17.21 9.00
CA SER A 296 3.39 -18.01 8.92
C SER A 296 3.43 -18.99 7.73
N ASN A 297 2.62 -20.05 7.82
CA ASN A 297 2.42 -20.97 6.71
C ASN A 297 1.73 -20.26 5.54
N GLN A 298 0.77 -19.38 5.83
CA GLN A 298 -0.01 -18.62 4.86
C GLN A 298 0.88 -17.70 4.02
N TYR A 299 1.81 -16.97 4.64
CA TYR A 299 2.80 -16.18 3.89
C TYR A 299 3.64 -17.05 2.95
N ARG A 300 4.16 -18.18 3.47
CA ARG A 300 4.94 -19.13 2.66
C ARG A 300 4.12 -19.67 1.49
N GLN A 301 2.85 -19.97 1.70
CA GLN A 301 1.96 -20.49 0.66
C GLN A 301 1.77 -19.45 -0.45
N VAL A 302 1.54 -18.17 -0.12
CA VAL A 302 1.44 -17.10 -1.14
C VAL A 302 2.70 -17.03 -2.01
N VAL A 303 3.87 -17.02 -1.38
CA VAL A 303 5.17 -16.94 -2.09
C VAL A 303 5.44 -18.20 -2.90
N GLN A 304 5.16 -19.39 -2.36
CA GLN A 304 5.34 -20.67 -3.06
C GLN A 304 4.44 -20.80 -4.29
N ASN A 305 3.26 -20.17 -4.29
CA ASN A 305 2.37 -20.12 -5.44
C ASN A 305 2.77 -19.05 -6.48
N GLY A 306 3.87 -18.33 -6.27
CA GLY A 306 4.45 -17.38 -7.23
C GLY A 306 3.94 -15.94 -7.11
N PHE A 307 3.15 -15.64 -6.07
CA PHE A 307 2.62 -14.31 -5.79
C PHE A 307 3.49 -13.57 -4.75
N ASN A 308 3.21 -12.28 -4.53
CA ASN A 308 3.91 -11.47 -3.55
C ASN A 308 2.96 -10.90 -2.48
N VAL A 309 3.55 -10.53 -1.34
CA VAL A 309 2.89 -9.80 -0.26
C VAL A 309 3.59 -8.44 -0.17
N ALA A 310 2.85 -7.35 -0.36
CA ALA A 310 3.41 -6.01 -0.27
C ALA A 310 3.99 -5.76 1.13
N ALA A 311 5.09 -5.02 1.19
CA ALA A 311 5.70 -4.59 2.44
C ALA A 311 6.13 -3.12 2.34
N VAL A 312 6.05 -2.40 3.45
CA VAL A 312 6.54 -1.02 3.54
C VAL A 312 8.00 -0.94 3.07
N ASN A 313 8.35 0.16 2.41
CA ASN A 313 9.65 0.44 1.79
C ASN A 313 9.95 -0.32 0.49
N MET A 314 9.06 -1.17 -0.02
CA MET A 314 9.23 -1.71 -1.38
C MET A 314 9.15 -0.58 -2.42
N VAL A 315 10.08 -0.59 -3.38
CA VAL A 315 10.25 0.44 -4.43
C VAL A 315 10.05 -0.21 -5.79
N PHE A 316 9.23 0.41 -6.64
CA PHE A 316 8.86 -0.10 -7.96
C PHE A 316 9.11 0.98 -9.01
N PRO A 317 10.19 0.87 -9.82
CA PRO A 317 10.43 1.79 -10.93
C PRO A 317 9.28 1.74 -11.94
N LEU A 318 8.84 2.91 -12.39
CA LEU A 318 7.79 3.12 -13.38
C LEU A 318 8.32 3.57 -14.75
#